data_AF-A0A7C9A327-F1
#
_entry.id   AF-A0A7C9A327-F1
#
_cell.length_a   1.000
_cell.length_b   1.000
_cell.length_c   1.000
_cell.angle_alpha   90.00
_cell.angle_beta   90.00
_cell.angle_gamma   90.00
#
_symmetry.space_group_name_H-M   'P 1'
#
loop_
_entity.id
_entity.type
_entity.pdbx_description
1 polymer ?
#
loop_
_entity_poly.entity_id
_entity_poly.type
_entity_poly.pdbx_seq_one_letter_code
_entity_poly.pdbx_strand_id
1 'polypeptide(L)'
;MSEIEKFSPRLRALCCTGEKEHRRMLRRTIYEHVQAQSVSKDVSLFPFDVLLTTYDIALIDQDFLSQFPWQYAVIDEAQRLKNPSSVLYGVLKEQYLMPRRLLMTGTPIQNNLTELWALMHFCM
;
A
#
# COMPACT_ATOMS: atom_id res chain seq x y z
N MET A 1 -9.37 -10.76 0.09
CA MET A 1 -10.03 -10.56 -1.23
C MET A 1 -11.52 -10.87 -1.14
N SER A 2 -11.91 -11.99 -0.50
CA SER A 2 -13.31 -12.39 -0.27
C SER A 2 -14.19 -11.26 0.30
N GLU A 3 -13.69 -10.46 1.23
CA GLU A 3 -14.44 -9.35 1.82
C GLU A 3 -14.67 -8.21 0.82
N ILE A 4 -13.67 -7.87 0.00
CA ILE A 4 -13.79 -6.78 -0.98
C ILE A 4 -14.79 -7.19 -2.08
N GLU A 5 -14.71 -8.44 -2.55
CA GLU A 5 -15.66 -8.97 -3.54
C GLU A 5 -17.09 -9.01 -2.99
N LYS A 6 -17.24 -9.39 -1.71
CA LYS A 6 -18.55 -9.46 -1.04
C LYS A 6 -19.17 -8.09 -0.78
N PHE A 7 -18.40 -7.15 -0.25
CA PHE A 7 -18.93 -5.85 0.21
C PHE A 7 -18.81 -4.74 -0.84
N SER A 8 -17.90 -4.87 -1.80
CA SER A 8 -17.68 -3.87 -2.84
C SER A 8 -17.29 -4.50 -4.19
N PRO A 9 -18.21 -5.21 -4.85
CA PRO A 9 -17.96 -5.91 -6.11
C PRO A 9 -17.62 -4.98 -7.29
N ARG A 10 -17.84 -3.67 -7.15
CA ARG A 10 -17.50 -2.68 -8.18
C ARG A 10 -16.04 -2.25 -8.15
N LEU A 11 -15.32 -2.51 -7.06
CA LEU A 11 -13.90 -2.14 -6.95
C LEU A 11 -13.03 -3.22 -7.57
N ARG A 12 -12.10 -2.79 -8.43
CA ARG A 12 -11.08 -3.67 -8.99
C ARG A 12 -9.94 -3.80 -7.99
N ALA A 13 -9.96 -4.86 -7.19
CA ALA A 13 -8.90 -5.18 -6.25
C ALA A 13 -7.82 -6.03 -6.91
N LEU A 14 -6.56 -5.69 -6.68
CA LEU A 14 -5.40 -6.45 -7.11
C LEU A 14 -4.61 -6.88 -5.88
N CYS A 15 -4.17 -8.13 -5.85
CA CYS A 15 -3.45 -8.69 -4.71
C CYS A 15 -2.00 -8.96 -5.11
N CYS A 16 -1.08 -8.14 -4.61
CA CYS A 16 0.36 -8.33 -4.76
C CYS A 16 0.89 -9.25 -3.64
N THR A 17 0.32 -10.45 -3.52
CA THR A 17 0.78 -11.47 -2.57
C THR A 17 1.23 -12.71 -3.32
N GLY A 18 2.30 -13.37 -2.86
CA GLY A 18 2.74 -14.66 -3.43
C GLY A 18 4.10 -14.60 -4.12
N GLU A 19 4.35 -15.57 -5.00
CA GLU A 19 5.67 -15.82 -5.60
C GLU A 19 6.18 -14.70 -6.52
N LYS A 20 7.50 -14.68 -6.73
CA LYS A 20 8.19 -13.66 -7.53
C LYS A 20 7.67 -13.58 -8.96
N GLU A 21 7.28 -14.71 -9.54
CA GLU A 21 6.74 -14.78 -10.90
C GLU A 21 5.38 -14.10 -11.03
N HIS A 22 4.49 -14.34 -10.07
CA HIS A 22 3.17 -13.69 -10.04
C HIS A 22 3.31 -12.17 -9.97
N ARG A 23 4.19 -11.66 -9.10
CA ARG A 23 4.47 -10.22 -8.99
C ARG A 23 5.08 -9.64 -10.26
N ARG A 24 5.92 -10.41 -10.97
CA ARG A 24 6.50 -10.00 -12.26
C ARG A 24 5.43 -9.90 -13.35
N MET A 25 4.48 -10.84 -13.39
CA MET A 25 3.36 -10.79 -14.32
C MET A 25 2.46 -9.57 -14.03
N LEU A 26 2.09 -9.36 -12.77
CA LEU A 26 1.29 -8.19 -12.36
C LEU A 26 1.95 -6.87 -12.77
N ARG A 27 3.26 -6.74 -12.54
CA ARG A 27 4.06 -5.58 -12.99
C ARG A 27 3.96 -5.36 -14.49
N ARG A 28 4.16 -6.41 -15.28
CA ARG A 28 4.07 -6.34 -16.75
C ARG A 28 2.68 -5.88 -17.18
N THR A 29 1.62 -6.49 -16.65
CA THR A 29 0.24 -6.12 -16.98
C THR A 29 -0.05 -4.67 -16.64
N ILE A 30 0.41 -4.17 -15.49
CA ILE A 30 0.21 -2.77 -15.11
C ILE A 30 0.94 -1.81 -16.06
N TYR A 31 2.20 -2.10 -16.38
CA TYR A 31 2.98 -1.29 -17.34
C TYR A 31 2.35 -1.24 -18.73
N GLU A 32 1.86 -2.39 -19.22
CA GLU A 32 1.22 -2.49 -20.54
C GLU A 32 -0.07 -1.67 -20.60
N HIS A 33 -0.88 -1.67 -19.53
CA HIS A 33 -2.10 -0.85 -19.47
C HIS A 33 -1.80 0.64 -19.45
N VAL A 34 -0.79 1.06 -18.67
CA VAL A 34 -0.38 2.47 -18.58
C VAL A 34 0.16 2.97 -19.93
N GLN A 35 0.97 2.17 -20.64
CA GLN A 35 1.43 2.52 -21.99
C GLN A 35 0.29 2.58 -23.01
N ALA A 36 -0.64 1.60 -22.99
CA ALA A 36 -1.76 1.56 -23.93
C ALA A 36 -2.71 2.76 -23.77
N GLN A 37 -2.92 3.24 -22.55
CA GLN A 37 -3.80 4.37 -22.25
C GLN A 37 -3.15 5.75 -22.39
N SER A 38 -1.85 5.82 -22.69
CA SER A 38 -1.17 7.09 -22.97
C SER A 38 -1.70 7.80 -24.23
N VAL A 39 -2.53 7.09 -25.03
CA VAL A 39 -3.11 7.53 -26.30
C VAL A 39 -4.56 8.02 -26.18
N SER A 40 -5.29 7.64 -25.13
CA SER A 40 -6.70 8.00 -24.91
C SER A 40 -6.91 8.65 -23.55
N LYS A 41 -7.38 9.90 -23.58
CA LYS A 41 -7.56 10.82 -22.44
C LYS A 41 -8.66 10.42 -21.43
N ASP A 42 -8.97 9.14 -21.27
CA ASP A 42 -10.05 8.66 -20.40
C ASP A 42 -9.56 8.15 -19.04
N VAL A 43 -9.72 9.04 -18.07
CA VAL A 43 -10.05 8.96 -16.62
C VAL A 43 -9.52 7.81 -15.72
N SER A 44 -9.24 6.59 -16.19
CA SER A 44 -8.73 5.50 -15.32
C SER A 44 -7.28 5.16 -15.64
N LEU A 45 -6.33 5.95 -15.12
CA LEU A 45 -4.88 5.81 -15.35
C LEU A 45 -4.28 4.45 -14.91
N PHE A 46 -4.98 3.69 -14.08
CA PHE A 46 -4.50 2.43 -13.52
C PHE A 46 -5.51 1.29 -13.70
N PRO A 47 -5.04 0.03 -13.88
CA PRO A 47 -5.91 -1.12 -14.10
C PRO A 47 -6.63 -1.61 -12.84
N PHE A 48 -6.32 -1.05 -11.67
CA PHE A 48 -6.90 -1.40 -10.37
C PHE A 48 -7.30 -0.15 -9.59
N ASP A 49 -8.24 -0.32 -8.66
CA ASP A 49 -8.69 0.72 -7.73
C ASP A 49 -8.08 0.51 -6.33
N VAL A 50 -7.85 -0.75 -5.94
CA VAL A 50 -7.27 -1.13 -4.65
C VAL A 50 -6.12 -2.11 -4.87
N LEU A 51 -4.98 -1.86 -4.21
CA LEU A 51 -3.87 -2.81 -4.15
C LEU A 51 -3.73 -3.35 -2.74
N LEU A 52 -3.80 -4.67 -2.58
CA LEU A 52 -3.49 -5.36 -1.34
C LEU A 52 -2.06 -5.90 -1.41
N THR A 53 -1.24 -5.60 -0.41
CA THR A 53 0.14 -6.07 -0.28
C THR A 53 0.45 -6.40 1.17
N THR A 54 1.54 -7.13 1.40
CA THR A 54 2.10 -7.34 2.75
C THR A 54 3.24 -6.36 3.02
N TYR A 55 3.61 -6.19 4.28
CA TYR A 55 4.77 -5.35 4.66
C TYR A 55 6.07 -5.81 4.00
N ASP A 56 6.32 -7.12 3.94
CA ASP A 56 7.53 -7.66 3.32
C ASP A 56 7.58 -7.33 1.82
N ILE A 57 6.44 -7.43 1.13
CA ILE A 57 6.38 -7.13 -0.31
C ILE A 57 6.46 -5.63 -0.54
N ALA A 58 5.86 -4.81 0.32
CA ALA A 58 6.04 -3.36 0.27
C ALA A 58 7.52 -2.96 0.40
N LEU A 59 8.28 -3.62 1.28
CA LEU A 59 9.72 -3.40 1.39
C LEU A 59 10.51 -3.90 0.17
N ILE A 60 10.25 -5.13 -0.28
CA ILE A 60 10.99 -5.74 -1.39
C ILE A 60 10.72 -5.01 -2.72
N ASP A 61 9.47 -4.63 -2.96
CA ASP A 61 9.01 -4.05 -4.21
C ASP A 61 8.78 -2.53 -4.11
N GLN A 62 9.42 -1.87 -3.13
CA GLN A 62 9.30 -0.42 -2.86
C GLN A 62 9.51 0.46 -4.09
N ASP A 63 10.51 0.15 -4.93
CA ASP A 63 10.87 0.97 -6.10
C ASP A 63 9.79 0.96 -7.19
N PHE A 64 8.98 -0.10 -7.24
CA PHE A 64 7.87 -0.21 -8.16
C PHE A 64 6.61 0.41 -7.55
N LEU A 65 6.33 0.08 -6.29
CA LEU A 65 5.11 0.52 -5.62
C LEU A 65 5.12 2.02 -5.29
N SER A 66 6.27 2.63 -5.06
CA SER A 66 6.43 4.08 -4.86
C SER A 66 6.12 4.91 -6.11
N GLN A 67 6.16 4.33 -7.30
CA GLN A 67 5.86 5.04 -8.56
C GLN A 67 4.39 5.44 -8.67
N PHE A 68 3.50 4.78 -7.91
CA PHE A 68 2.08 5.09 -7.89
C PHE A 68 1.80 6.24 -6.92
N PRO A 69 1.06 7.28 -7.33
CA PRO A 69 0.68 8.38 -6.45
C PRO A 69 -0.51 7.98 -5.56
N TRP A 70 -0.26 7.15 -4.55
CA TRP A 70 -1.27 6.61 -3.65
C TRP A 70 -2.08 7.73 -2.98
N GLN A 71 -3.40 7.73 -3.19
CA GLN A 71 -4.27 8.76 -2.61
C GLN A 71 -4.71 8.44 -1.18
N TYR A 72 -4.71 7.15 -0.83
CA TYR A 72 -5.13 6.64 0.46
C TYR A 72 -4.38 5.35 0.78
N ALA A 73 -3.87 5.24 1.98
CA ALA A 73 -3.22 4.04 2.49
C ALA A 73 -3.94 3.53 3.73
N VAL A 74 -4.26 2.24 3.73
CA VAL A 74 -4.82 1.54 4.89
C VAL A 74 -3.76 0.57 5.40
N ILE A 75 -3.38 0.73 6.66
CA ILE A 75 -2.31 -0.04 7.28
C ILE A 75 -2.94 -0.80 8.44
N ASP A 76 -3.05 -2.11 8.25
CA ASP A 76 -3.62 -3.02 9.24
C ASP A 76 -2.54 -3.57 10.19
N GLU A 77 -2.92 -3.84 11.43
CA GLU A 77 -2.00 -4.20 12.52
C GLU A 77 -0.84 -3.19 12.64
N ALA A 78 -1.20 -1.90 12.65
CA ALA A 78 -0.28 -0.77 12.63
C ALA A 78 0.71 -0.74 13.81
N GLN A 79 0.54 -1.57 14.84
CA GLN A 79 1.54 -1.77 15.89
C GLN A 79 2.92 -2.21 15.35
N ARG A 80 3.00 -2.71 14.12
CA ARG A 80 4.28 -2.96 13.43
C ARG A 80 5.11 -1.68 13.21
N LEU A 81 4.48 -0.51 13.21
CA LEU A 81 5.11 0.80 13.00
C LEU A 81 5.46 1.54 14.30
N LYS A 82 5.44 0.84 15.45
CA LYS A 82 5.75 1.43 16.76
C LYS A 82 7.20 1.93 16.89
N ASN A 83 8.12 1.41 16.08
CA ASN A 83 9.53 1.81 16.09
C ASN A 83 9.84 2.74 14.90
N PRO A 84 10.05 4.04 15.12
CA PRO A 84 10.37 5.00 14.05
C PRO A 84 11.74 4.75 13.41
N SER A 85 12.64 4.03 14.09
CA SER A 85 13.95 3.62 13.55
C SER A 85 13.88 2.34 12.71
N SER A 86 12.70 1.75 12.53
CA SER A 86 12.56 0.55 11.70
C SER A 86 12.65 0.90 10.21
N VAL A 87 13.26 -0.01 9.43
CA VAL A 87 13.34 0.12 7.97
C VAL A 87 11.95 0.25 7.36
N LEU A 88 10.98 -0.52 7.87
CA LEU A 88 9.57 -0.45 7.44
C LEU A 88 8.99 0.96 7.61
N TYR A 89 9.22 1.58 8.75
CA TYR A 89 8.74 2.94 9.02
C TYR A 89 9.35 3.95 8.05
N GLY A 90 10.68 3.91 7.88
CA GLY A 90 11.40 4.82 6.97
C GLY A 90 10.93 4.65 5.54
N VAL A 91 10.89 3.43 5.03
CA VAL A 91 10.46 3.13 3.66
C VAL A 91 9.02 3.60 3.40
N LEU A 92 8.07 3.22 4.26
CA LEU A 92 6.66 3.61 4.07
C LEU A 92 6.44 5.12 4.20
N LYS A 93 7.22 5.82 5.02
CA LYS A 93 7.07 7.27 5.21
C LYS A 93 7.77 8.08 4.11
N GLU A 94 8.94 7.63 3.64
CA GLU A 94 9.79 8.40 2.73
C GLU A 94 9.60 8.03 1.26
N GLN A 95 9.42 6.74 0.95
CA GLN A 95 9.33 6.27 -0.44
C GLN A 95 7.91 6.35 -1.00
N TYR A 96 6.89 6.25 -0.15
CA TYR A 96 5.49 6.19 -0.59
C TYR A 96 4.80 7.53 -0.41
N LEU A 97 4.37 8.14 -1.52
CA LEU A 97 3.52 9.33 -1.48
C LEU A 97 2.09 8.93 -1.11
N MET A 98 1.72 9.09 0.17
CA MET A 98 0.40 8.73 0.72
C MET A 98 -0.19 9.88 1.55
N PRO A 99 -0.94 10.82 0.94
CA PRO A 99 -1.46 12.00 1.63
C PRO A 99 -2.47 11.67 2.74
N ARG A 100 -3.19 10.55 2.61
CA ARG A 100 -4.16 10.10 3.61
C ARG A 100 -3.79 8.70 4.07
N ARG A 101 -3.65 8.53 5.38
CA ARG A 101 -3.22 7.27 6.01
C ARG A 101 -4.23 6.90 7.10
N LEU A 102 -4.75 5.68 7.03
CA LEU A 102 -5.61 5.07 8.05
C LEU A 102 -4.82 3.95 8.71
N LEU A 103 -4.51 4.13 9.99
CA LEU A 103 -3.90 3.09 10.81
C LEU A 103 -4.99 2.33 11.56
N MET A 104 -5.04 1.02 11.39
CA MET A 104 -5.90 0.13 12.15
C MET A 104 -5.02 -0.75 13.04
N THR A 105 -5.33 -0.83 14.32
CA THR A 105 -4.62 -1.68 15.27
C THR A 105 -5.56 -2.14 16.36
N GLY A 106 -5.55 -3.44 16.67
CA GLY A 106 -6.27 -4.00 17.82
C GLY A 106 -5.53 -3.84 19.15
N THR A 107 -4.27 -3.37 19.13
CA THR A 107 -3.41 -3.23 20.32
C THR A 107 -2.84 -1.81 20.42
N PRO A 108 -3.70 -0.81 20.63
CA PRO A 108 -3.38 0.59 20.39
C PRO A 108 -2.14 1.05 21.17
N ILE A 109 -1.98 0.61 22.42
CA ILE A 109 -0.88 1.05 23.30
C ILE A 109 -0.60 -0.11 24.24
N GLN A 110 0.64 -0.62 24.26
CA GLN A 110 1.03 -1.59 25.28
C GLN A 110 2.07 -1.04 26.26
N ASN A 111 3.04 -0.18 25.87
CA ASN A 111 4.16 0.10 26.81
C ASN A 111 4.80 1.51 26.84
N ASN A 112 4.69 2.39 25.82
CA ASN A 112 5.48 3.64 25.82
C ASN A 112 4.84 4.81 25.03
N LEU A 113 4.92 6.04 25.57
CA LEU A 113 4.51 7.28 24.87
C LEU A 113 5.25 7.46 23.54
N THR A 114 6.48 6.97 23.44
CA THR A 114 7.26 6.98 22.19
C THR A 114 6.59 6.18 21.08
N GLU A 115 5.94 5.05 21.40
CA GLU A 115 5.21 4.23 20.43
C GLU A 115 3.98 4.97 19.90
N LEU A 116 3.22 5.62 20.80
CA LEU A 116 2.06 6.42 20.42
C LEU A 116 2.48 7.61 19.55
N TRP A 117 3.54 8.31 19.94
CA TRP A 117 4.10 9.41 19.17
C TRP A 117 4.53 8.94 17.78
N ALA A 118 5.19 7.79 17.67
CA ALA A 118 5.63 7.24 16.39
C ALA A 118 4.45 6.99 15.44
N LEU A 119 3.35 6.40 15.93
CA LEU A 119 2.13 6.16 15.15
C LEU A 119 1.43 7.47 14.75
N MET A 120 1.32 8.43 15.67
CA MET A 120 0.74 9.74 15.36
C MET A 120 1.58 10.50 14.33
N HIS A 121 2.89 10.53 14.52
CA HIS A 121 3.85 11.13 13.58
C HIS A 121 3.87 10.41 12.23
N PHE A 122 3.48 9.13 12.19
CA PHE A 122 3.29 8.43 10.92
C PHE A 122 1.98 8.83 10.24
N CYS A 123 0.92 9.21 10.95
CA CYS A 123 -0.31 9.72 10.33
C CYS A 123 -0.16 11.17 9.84
N MET A 124 0.61 11.98 10.56
CA MET A 124 0.92 13.38 10.22
C MET A 124 1.92 13.50 9.07
#